data_AF-A0A7X2PJ00-F1
#
_entry.id   AF-A0A7X2PJ00-F1
#
_cell.length_a   1.000
_cell.length_b   1.000
_cell.length_c   1.000
_cell.angle_alpha   90.00
_cell.angle_beta   90.00
_cell.angle_gamma   90.00
#
_symmetry.space_group_name_H-M   'P 1'
#
loop_
_entity.id
_entity.type
_entity.pdbx_description
1 polymer ?
#
loop_
_entity_poly.entity_id
_entity_poly.type
_entity_poly.pdbx_seq_one_letter_code
_entity_poly.pdbx_strand_id
1 'polypeptide(L)'
;VRYGIPVLTVVWNNMNYQTVRFAYDAYKGKMAASGHYAGMYLGDPDIDFVKLAESQGVKGEKAANAAQLEAALKRGANVLRDGKPYLVEVATARYGGGAESTWHESFNLAGKRKKAV
;
A
#
# COMPACT_ATOMS: atom_id res chain seq x y z
N VAL A 1 2.83 19.11 -8.29
CA VAL A 1 1.88 20.24 -8.49
C VAL A 1 2.60 21.59 -8.57
N ARG A 2 3.33 22.00 -7.52
CA ARG A 2 4.05 23.30 -7.46
C ARG A 2 4.84 23.67 -8.74
N TYR A 3 5.52 22.70 -9.34
CA TYR A 3 6.38 22.93 -10.52
C TYR A 3 5.74 22.51 -11.85
N GLY A 4 4.46 22.13 -11.86
CA GLY A 4 3.78 21.73 -13.11
C GLY A 4 4.38 20.53 -13.85
N ILE A 5 5.11 19.64 -13.15
CA ILE A 5 5.73 18.46 -13.78
C ILE A 5 4.67 17.35 -13.95
N PRO A 6 4.39 16.89 -15.19
CA PRO A 6 3.42 15.83 -15.45
C PRO A 6 4.06 14.46 -15.20
N VAL A 7 3.94 13.97 -13.96
CA VAL A 7 4.38 12.62 -13.58
C VAL A 7 3.16 11.75 -13.28
N LEU A 8 3.14 10.55 -13.85
CA LEU A 8 2.20 9.50 -13.49
C LEU A 8 2.87 8.60 -12.45
N THR A 9 2.35 8.60 -11.22
CA THR A 9 2.85 7.75 -10.15
C THR A 9 1.96 6.51 -10.06
N VAL A 10 2.56 5.33 -10.17
CA VAL A 10 1.87 4.05 -10.00
C VAL A 10 2.35 3.41 -8.71
N VAL A 11 1.43 3.21 -7.75
CA VAL A 11 1.72 2.55 -6.48
C VAL A 11 1.22 1.11 -6.54
N TRP A 12 2.13 0.16 -6.61
CA TRP A 12 1.80 -1.27 -6.54
C TRP A 12 1.57 -1.67 -5.09
N ASN A 13 0.32 -1.64 -4.66
CA ASN A 13 -0.06 -1.84 -3.27
C ASN A 13 -0.47 -3.30 -3.02
N ASN A 14 0.43 -4.09 -2.44
CA ASN A 14 0.15 -5.42 -1.89
C ASN A 14 0.09 -5.42 -0.36
N MET A 15 0.08 -4.23 0.28
CA MET A 15 0.07 -4.04 1.73
C MET A 15 1.19 -4.78 2.47
N ASN A 16 2.35 -4.98 1.83
CA ASN A 16 3.42 -5.79 2.43
C ASN A 16 4.83 -5.40 1.98
N TYR A 17 5.78 -5.46 2.90
CA TYR A 17 7.21 -5.47 2.54
C TYR A 17 7.63 -6.82 1.96
N GLN A 18 7.22 -7.08 0.72
CA GLN A 18 7.28 -8.41 0.11
C GLN A 18 8.69 -8.97 -0.05
N THR A 19 9.64 -8.17 -0.55
CA THR A 19 11.04 -8.63 -0.74
C THR A 19 11.69 -9.00 0.60
N VAL A 20 11.38 -8.25 1.66
CA VAL A 20 11.91 -8.50 3.00
C VAL A 20 11.26 -9.76 3.59
N ARG A 21 9.95 -9.93 3.41
CA ARG A 21 9.23 -11.16 3.79
C ARG A 21 9.82 -12.38 3.10
N PHE A 22 10.18 -12.30 1.82
CA PHE A 22 10.84 -13.40 1.11
C PHE A 22 12.19 -13.77 1.72
N ALA A 23 13.00 -12.79 2.10
CA ALA A 23 14.27 -13.06 2.77
C ALA A 23 14.05 -13.78 4.12
N TYR A 24 13.09 -13.35 4.92
CA TYR A 24 12.77 -14.01 6.19
C TYR A 24 12.17 -15.40 6.03
N ASP A 25 11.33 -15.60 5.02
CA ASP A 25 10.79 -16.92 4.70
C ASP A 25 11.90 -17.87 4.25
N ALA A 26 12.79 -17.41 3.37
CA ALA A 26 13.90 -18.19 2.84
C ALA A 26 14.95 -18.53 3.92
N TYR A 27 15.11 -17.67 4.92
CA TYR A 27 15.98 -17.92 6.07
C TYR A 27 15.50 -19.09 6.96
N LYS A 28 14.21 -19.47 6.87
CA LYS A 28 13.60 -20.57 7.66
C LYS A 28 13.79 -20.44 9.17
N GLY A 29 13.90 -19.21 9.67
CA GLY A 29 13.99 -18.89 11.10
C GLY A 29 12.61 -18.79 11.77
N LYS A 30 12.57 -18.11 12.94
CA LYS A 30 11.35 -18.01 13.78
C LYS A 30 10.12 -17.49 13.03
N MET A 31 10.25 -16.46 12.18
CA MET A 31 9.11 -15.91 11.43
C MET A 31 8.49 -16.94 10.47
N ALA A 32 9.33 -17.69 9.77
CA ALA A 32 8.87 -18.75 8.87
C ALA A 32 8.26 -19.93 9.64
N ALA A 33 8.85 -20.31 10.77
CA ALA A 33 8.37 -21.41 11.60
C ALA A 33 7.05 -21.10 12.32
N SER A 34 6.83 -19.84 12.74
CA SER A 34 5.59 -19.43 13.41
C SER A 34 4.51 -18.93 12.46
N GLY A 35 4.87 -18.56 11.22
CA GLY A 35 3.98 -17.83 10.32
C GLY A 35 3.75 -16.37 10.74
N HIS A 36 4.43 -15.87 11.78
CA HIS A 36 4.31 -14.49 12.25
C HIS A 36 5.42 -13.64 11.64
N TYR A 37 5.11 -12.99 10.53
CA TYR A 37 6.06 -12.12 9.82
C TYR A 37 5.98 -10.69 10.36
N ALA A 38 6.61 -10.48 11.53
CA ALA A 38 6.58 -9.21 12.24
C ALA A 38 7.07 -8.03 11.38
N GLY A 39 6.28 -6.94 11.38
CA GLY A 39 6.58 -5.72 10.65
C GLY A 39 6.42 -5.82 9.13
N MET A 40 5.96 -6.95 8.59
CA MET A 40 5.83 -7.12 7.14
C MET A 40 4.47 -6.65 6.61
N TYR A 41 3.40 -6.79 7.38
CA TYR A 41 2.05 -6.34 6.99
C TYR A 41 1.90 -4.84 7.22
N LEU A 42 1.33 -4.14 6.23
CA LEU A 42 1.17 -2.68 6.20
C LEU A 42 -0.29 -2.24 6.25
N GLY A 43 -1.22 -3.18 6.41
CA GLY A 43 -2.63 -2.87 6.64
C GLY A 43 -2.96 -2.74 8.13
N ASP A 44 -4.25 -2.53 8.40
CA ASP A 44 -4.81 -2.30 9.74
C ASP A 44 -4.21 -1.09 10.51
N PRO A 45 -4.48 0.15 10.05
CA PRO A 45 -5.29 0.51 8.89
C PRO A 45 -4.50 0.55 7.59
N ASP A 46 -5.20 0.39 6.47
CA ASP A 46 -4.59 0.50 5.14
C ASP A 46 -4.17 1.94 4.83
N ILE A 47 -3.04 2.09 4.16
CA ILE A 47 -2.61 3.39 3.62
C ILE A 47 -3.50 3.75 2.43
N ASP A 48 -4.15 4.91 2.51
CA ASP A 48 -4.90 5.49 1.41
C ASP A 48 -3.99 6.40 0.55
N PHE A 49 -3.31 5.81 -0.44
CA PHE A 49 -2.38 6.54 -1.29
C PHE A 49 -3.08 7.59 -2.17
N VAL A 50 -4.35 7.38 -2.51
CA VAL A 50 -5.16 8.38 -3.20
C VAL A 50 -5.34 9.61 -2.33
N LYS A 51 -5.75 9.45 -1.07
CA LYS A 51 -5.87 10.60 -0.15
C LYS A 51 -4.53 11.28 0.14
N LEU A 52 -3.44 10.51 0.23
CA LEU A 52 -2.10 11.09 0.37
C LEU A 52 -1.74 11.96 -0.85
N ALA A 53 -2.01 11.49 -2.07
CA ALA A 53 -1.83 12.28 -3.29
C ALA A 53 -2.73 13.52 -3.32
N GLU A 54 -4.00 13.38 -2.92
CA GLU A 54 -4.96 14.49 -2.86
C GLU A 54 -4.50 15.59 -1.91
N SER A 55 -3.90 15.23 -0.77
CA SER A 55 -3.31 16.20 0.17
C SER A 55 -2.22 17.08 -0.46
N GLN A 56 -1.61 16.62 -1.56
CA GLN A 56 -0.59 17.33 -2.34
C GLN A 56 -1.17 17.98 -3.61
N GLY A 57 -2.50 17.99 -3.78
CA GLY A 57 -3.21 18.50 -4.94
C GLY A 57 -3.11 17.59 -6.18
N VAL A 58 -2.73 16.33 -6.01
CA VAL A 58 -2.64 15.34 -7.09
C VAL A 58 -3.90 14.48 -7.07
N LYS A 59 -4.64 14.46 -8.18
CA LYS A 59 -5.77 13.52 -8.32
C LYS A 59 -5.22 12.10 -8.50
N GLY A 60 -5.96 11.13 -7.98
CA GLY A 60 -5.67 9.74 -8.25
C GLY A 60 -6.89 8.86 -8.09
N GLU A 61 -6.71 7.57 -8.38
CA GLU A 61 -7.74 6.56 -8.23
C GLU A 61 -7.13 5.19 -7.93
N LYS A 62 -7.97 4.27 -7.45
CA LYS A 62 -7.59 2.88 -7.23
C LYS A 62 -7.99 2.00 -8.42
N ALA A 63 -7.14 1.05 -8.76
CA ALA A 63 -7.41 -0.02 -9.71
C ALA A 63 -7.28 -1.37 -9.00
N ALA A 64 -8.37 -2.13 -8.94
CA ALA A 64 -8.43 -3.44 -8.30
C ALA A 64 -8.23 -4.61 -9.26
N ASN A 65 -8.26 -4.37 -10.57
CA ASN A 65 -8.12 -5.39 -11.60
C ASN A 65 -7.52 -4.80 -12.89
N ALA A 66 -7.17 -5.67 -13.84
CA ALA A 66 -6.53 -5.29 -15.09
C ALA A 66 -7.34 -4.29 -15.93
N ALA A 67 -8.66 -4.46 -16.03
CA ALA A 67 -9.52 -3.54 -16.79
C ALA A 67 -9.56 -2.15 -16.16
N GLN A 68 -9.65 -2.07 -14.84
CA GLN A 68 -9.57 -0.80 -14.11
C GLN A 68 -8.18 -0.16 -14.23
N LEU A 69 -7.11 -0.95 -14.20
CA LEU A 69 -5.75 -0.46 -14.40
C LEU A 69 -5.60 0.17 -15.79
N GLU A 70 -6.03 -0.53 -16.84
CA GLU A 70 -5.99 0.00 -18.20
C GLU A 70 -6.77 1.33 -18.32
N ALA A 71 -7.99 1.38 -17.77
CA ALA A 71 -8.79 2.58 -17.76
C ALA A 71 -8.13 3.73 -16.98
N ALA A 72 -7.50 3.44 -15.84
CA ALA A 72 -6.81 4.42 -15.02
C ALA A 72 -5.53 4.95 -15.67
N LEU A 73 -4.76 4.10 -16.34
CA LEU A 73 -3.59 4.52 -17.11
C LEU A 73 -3.98 5.42 -18.29
N LYS A 74 -5.09 5.12 -18.98
CA LYS A 74 -5.62 6.00 -20.05
C LYS A 74 -6.05 7.36 -19.51
N ARG A 75 -6.74 7.41 -18.37
CA ARG A 75 -7.12 8.68 -17.70
C ARG A 75 -5.88 9.45 -17.25
N GLY A 76 -4.93 8.79 -16.60
CA GLY A 76 -3.66 9.37 -16.18
C GLY A 76 -2.91 9.98 -17.37
N ALA A 77 -2.80 9.26 -18.50
CA ALA A 77 -2.17 9.76 -19.71
C ALA A 77 -2.84 11.04 -20.25
N ASN A 78 -4.17 11.15 -20.15
CA ASN A 78 -4.87 12.38 -20.54
C ASN A 78 -4.58 13.54 -19.56
N VAL A 79 -4.59 13.27 -18.25
CA VAL A 79 -4.24 14.28 -17.22
C VAL A 79 -2.80 14.79 -17.39
N LEU A 80 -1.88 13.90 -17.76
CA LEU A 80 -0.48 14.27 -18.06
C LEU A 80 -0.36 15.21 -19.25
N ARG A 81 -1.16 14.99 -20.32
CA ARG A 81 -1.19 15.88 -21.49
C ARG A 81 -1.64 17.30 -21.13
N ASP A 82 -2.45 17.44 -20.09
CA ASP A 82 -2.85 18.74 -19.53
C ASP A 82 -1.79 19.36 -18.60
N GLY A 83 -0.58 18.79 -18.54
CA GLY A 83 0.52 19.26 -17.69
C GLY A 83 0.35 18.95 -16.20
N LYS A 84 -0.56 18.04 -15.84
CA LYS A 84 -0.90 17.72 -14.45
C LYS A 84 -0.38 16.34 -14.04
N PRO A 85 0.09 16.18 -12.79
CA PRO A 85 0.42 14.86 -12.26
C PRO A 85 -0.84 14.04 -11.95
N TYR A 86 -0.69 12.72 -11.90
CA TYR A 86 -1.77 11.79 -11.56
C TYR A 86 -1.23 10.58 -10.79
N LEU A 87 -2.04 10.02 -9.88
CA LEU A 87 -1.70 8.80 -9.15
C LEU A 87 -2.65 7.65 -9.51
N VAL A 88 -2.11 6.46 -9.69
CA VAL A 88 -2.87 5.21 -9.75
C VAL A 88 -2.37 4.27 -8.67
N GLU A 89 -3.22 3.95 -7.70
CA GLU A 89 -2.96 2.89 -6.73
C GLU A 89 -3.47 1.57 -7.30
N VAL A 90 -2.59 0.58 -7.44
CA VAL A 90 -2.91 -0.72 -8.02
C VAL A 90 -2.90 -1.77 -6.94
N ALA A 91 -4.06 -2.36 -6.66
CA ALA A 91 -4.12 -3.51 -5.76
C ALA A 91 -3.41 -4.69 -6.42
N THR A 92 -2.48 -5.30 -5.68
CA THR A 92 -1.77 -6.49 -6.14
C THR A 92 -1.82 -7.58 -5.09
N ALA A 93 -1.86 -8.82 -5.55
CA ALA A 93 -1.82 -9.97 -4.66
C ALA A 93 -0.43 -10.10 -4.02
N ARG A 94 -0.41 -10.54 -2.76
CA ARG A 94 0.81 -11.10 -2.15
C ARG A 94 0.99 -12.51 -2.69
N TYR A 95 2.24 -12.94 -2.87
CA TYR A 95 2.55 -14.32 -3.28
C TYR A 95 3.77 -14.83 -2.50
N GLY A 96 4.10 -16.12 -2.63
CA GLY A 96 5.26 -16.75 -1.98
C GLY A 96 5.11 -16.98 -0.47
N GLY A 97 6.15 -17.51 0.17
CA GLY A 97 6.11 -17.93 1.58
C GLY A 97 5.74 -16.78 2.54
N GLY A 98 4.77 -17.02 3.41
CA GLY A 98 4.24 -16.03 4.35
C GLY A 98 3.24 -15.03 3.77
N ALA A 99 2.76 -15.20 2.53
CA ALA A 99 1.85 -14.24 1.89
C ALA A 99 0.54 -14.01 2.66
N GLU A 100 0.05 -15.05 3.33
CA GLU A 100 -1.18 -15.03 4.12
C GLU A 100 -1.03 -14.27 5.46
N SER A 101 0.20 -13.97 5.89
CA SER A 101 0.42 -13.29 7.15
C SER A 101 -0.07 -11.84 7.09
N THR A 102 -1.13 -11.56 7.84
CA THR A 102 -1.60 -10.21 8.21
C THR A 102 -1.19 -9.84 9.64
N TRP A 103 -0.26 -10.61 10.23
CA TRP A 103 0.15 -10.41 11.60
C TRP A 103 0.77 -9.02 11.82
N HIS A 104 0.30 -8.38 12.87
CA HIS A 104 0.86 -7.18 13.48
C HIS A 104 0.55 -7.24 14.98
N GLU A 105 1.29 -6.50 15.79
CA GLU A 105 1.06 -6.47 17.24
C GLU A 105 -0.28 -5.80 17.54
N SER A 106 -1.23 -6.55 18.10
CA SER A 106 -2.54 -6.01 18.49
C SER A 106 -2.43 -5.20 19.78
N PHE A 107 -2.25 -3.89 19.65
CA PHE A 107 -2.17 -2.97 20.78
C PHE A 107 -3.23 -1.86 20.71
N ASN A 108 -4.05 -1.76 21.76
CA ASN A 108 -5.01 -0.67 21.92
C ASN A 108 -4.81 0.01 23.28
N LEU A 109 -4.21 1.19 23.29
CA LEU A 109 -3.98 1.95 24.52
C LEU A 109 -5.30 2.42 25.13
N ALA A 110 -6.26 2.88 24.33
CA ALA A 110 -7.53 3.42 24.81
C ALA A 110 -8.29 2.41 25.68
N GLY A 111 -8.34 1.13 25.27
CA GLY A 111 -8.93 0.05 26.06
C GLY A 111 -8.16 -0.32 27.32
N LYS A 112 -6.86 0.02 27.40
CA LYS A 112 -6.02 -0.21 28.58
C LYS A 112 -5.99 0.99 29.55
N ARG A 113 -6.54 2.14 29.17
CA ARG A 113 -6.62 3.32 30.05
C ARG A 113 -7.61 3.04 31.18
N LYS A 114 -7.13 3.01 32.42
CA LYS A 114 -8.01 3.18 33.58
C LYS A 114 -8.42 4.65 33.64
N LYS A 115 -9.71 4.95 33.75
CA LYS A 115 -10.18 6.33 33.97
C LYS A 115 -9.43 6.91 35.17
N ALA A 116 -8.86 8.09 35.01
CA ALA A 116 -8.52 8.90 36.19
C ALA A 116 -9.85 9.23 36.87
N VAL A 117 -9.98 8.84 38.14
CA VAL A 117 -11.09 9.24 39.01
C VAL A 117 -11.01 10.74 39.22
#